data_AF-A0A6N9P4X6-F1
#
_entry.id   AF-A0A6N9P4X6-F1
#
_cell.length_a   1.000
_cell.length_b   1.000
_cell.length_c   1.000
_cell.angle_alpha   90.00
_cell.angle_beta   90.00
_cell.angle_gamma   90.00
#
_symmetry.space_group_name_H-M   'P 1'
#
loop_
_entity.id
_entity.type
_entity.pdbx_description
1 polymer ?
#
loop_
_entity_poly.entity_id
_entity_poly.type
_entity_poly.pdbx_seq_one_letter_code
_entity_poly.pdbx_strand_id
1 'polypeptide(L)'
;MKTREDFEQMVLDTRPDLDRAIEAVAGEAISTALALVERHYEIAAERGGSYTGPVRNRHEAYGIAAEQHSRILKSVNTIKAGVITLLGTLSDPNYNAIDATSSIVNSITDATGVLIRAAAEMKRTLDDLYTAETNAAPGKTPMEALADGDGFQEAEDLPEDPDIDPDTDPDAEDGDNETEDE
;
A
#
# COMPACT_ATOMS: atom_id res chain seq x y z
N MET A 1 -44.45 10.94 -57.09
CA MET A 1 -43.85 11.67 -55.94
C MET A 1 -43.20 10.59 -55.07
N LYS A 2 -41.90 10.36 -55.21
CA LYS A 2 -41.18 9.33 -54.44
C LYS A 2 -40.97 9.88 -53.04
N THR A 3 -41.56 9.22 -52.06
CA THR A 3 -41.30 9.41 -50.62
C THR A 3 -39.80 9.28 -50.39
N ARG A 4 -39.18 10.34 -49.88
CA ARG A 4 -37.81 10.25 -49.35
C ARG A 4 -37.90 9.32 -48.15
N GLU A 5 -37.19 8.20 -48.23
CA GLU A 5 -36.98 7.32 -47.08
C GLU A 5 -36.39 8.17 -45.96
N ASP A 6 -37.07 8.15 -44.82
CA ASP A 6 -36.62 8.77 -43.59
C ASP A 6 -35.28 8.14 -43.23
N PHE A 7 -34.20 8.89 -43.45
CA PHE A 7 -32.90 8.54 -42.90
C PHE A 7 -33.03 8.67 -41.39
N GLU A 8 -33.27 7.58 -40.68
CA GLU A 8 -32.92 7.46 -39.27
C GLU A 8 -31.48 7.93 -39.14
N GLN A 9 -31.29 9.14 -38.62
CA GLN A 9 -29.97 9.59 -38.25
C GLN A 9 -29.49 8.67 -37.12
N MET A 10 -28.60 7.74 -37.45
CA MET A 10 -27.75 7.11 -36.45
C MET A 10 -26.99 8.24 -35.72
N VAL A 11 -27.39 8.52 -34.48
CA VAL A 11 -26.61 9.35 -33.57
C VAL A 11 -25.29 8.61 -33.35
N LEU A 12 -24.18 9.20 -33.80
CA LEU A 12 -22.85 8.62 -33.60
C LEU A 12 -22.58 8.56 -32.09
N ASP A 13 -22.53 7.36 -31.54
CA ASP A 13 -22.16 7.15 -30.15
C ASP A 13 -20.62 7.27 -30.00
N THR A 14 -20.16 8.39 -29.45
CA THR A 14 -18.74 8.68 -29.26
C THR A 14 -18.19 8.20 -27.91
N ARG A 15 -19.02 7.60 -27.05
CA ARG A 15 -18.58 7.11 -25.72
C ARG A 15 -17.43 6.09 -25.82
N PRO A 16 -17.46 5.12 -26.75
CA PRO A 16 -16.36 4.16 -26.88
C PRO A 16 -15.02 4.80 -27.27
N ASP A 17 -15.04 5.88 -28.06
CA ASP A 17 -13.82 6.57 -28.45
C ASP A 17 -13.24 7.38 -27.30
N LEU A 18 -14.09 7.96 -26.46
CA LEU A 18 -13.67 8.60 -25.21
C LEU A 18 -13.04 7.58 -24.25
N ASP A 19 -13.66 6.42 -24.06
CA ASP A 19 -13.15 5.38 -23.16
C ASP A 19 -11.75 4.90 -23.60
N ARG A 20 -11.56 4.65 -24.90
CA ARG A 20 -10.24 4.29 -25.46
C ARG A 20 -9.20 5.37 -25.25
N ALA A 21 -9.57 6.64 -25.45
CA ALA A 21 -8.66 7.76 -25.23
C ALA A 21 -8.23 7.86 -23.76
N ILE A 22 -9.17 7.69 -22.83
CA ILE A 22 -8.89 7.69 -21.39
C ILE A 22 -7.98 6.51 -21.01
N GLU A 23 -8.25 5.30 -21.53
CA GLU A 23 -7.42 4.12 -21.29
C GLU A 23 -5.97 4.32 -21.76
N ALA A 24 -5.79 4.88 -22.96
CA ALA A 24 -4.47 5.19 -23.49
C ALA A 24 -3.71 6.19 -22.60
N VAL A 25 -4.36 7.31 -22.25
CA VAL A 25 -3.77 8.35 -21.39
C VAL A 25 -3.41 7.79 -20.01
N ALA A 26 -4.30 6.98 -19.42
CA ALA A 26 -4.03 6.34 -18.13
C ALA A 26 -2.84 5.38 -18.22
N GLY A 27 -2.75 4.56 -19.27
CA GLY A 27 -1.65 3.64 -19.49
C GLY A 27 -0.29 4.32 -19.63
N GLU A 28 -0.24 5.44 -20.37
CA GLU A 28 0.96 6.28 -20.50
C GLU A 28 1.37 6.91 -19.16
N ALA A 29 0.41 7.44 -18.41
CA ALA A 29 0.66 8.04 -17.10
C ALA A 29 1.18 7.02 -16.09
N ILE A 30 0.60 5.81 -16.06
CA ILE A 30 1.05 4.70 -15.20
C ILE A 30 2.48 4.28 -15.56
N SER A 31 2.79 4.16 -16.85
CA SER A 31 4.14 3.77 -17.31
C SER A 31 5.18 4.82 -16.94
N THR A 32 4.83 6.11 -17.07
CA THR A 32 5.68 7.22 -16.65
C THR A 32 5.90 7.21 -15.13
N ALA A 33 4.85 7.00 -14.36
CA ALA A 33 4.93 6.91 -12.91
C ALA A 33 5.77 5.71 -12.45
N LEU A 34 5.64 4.55 -13.10
CA LEU A 34 6.45 3.36 -12.81
C LEU A 34 7.94 3.65 -12.93
N ALA A 35 8.38 4.25 -14.05
CA ALA A 35 9.78 4.59 -14.25
C ALA A 35 10.32 5.56 -13.17
N LEU A 36 9.49 6.50 -12.71
CA LEU A 36 9.86 7.42 -11.63
C LEU A 36 9.94 6.72 -10.27
N VAL A 37 9.03 5.78 -10.01
CA VAL A 37 9.01 4.96 -8.80
C VAL A 37 10.27 4.09 -8.73
N GLU A 38 10.59 3.35 -9.80
CA GLU A 38 11.81 2.54 -9.89
C GLU A 38 13.08 3.37 -9.66
N ARG A 39 13.19 4.51 -10.35
CA ARG A 39 14.31 5.44 -10.16
C ARG A 39 14.39 5.97 -8.73
N HIS A 40 13.26 6.26 -8.10
CA HIS A 40 13.24 6.70 -6.69
C HIS A 40 13.83 5.63 -5.77
N TYR A 41 13.49 4.37 -6.01
CA TYR A 41 14.01 3.24 -5.24
C TYR A 41 15.51 3.02 -5.48
N GLU A 42 16.00 3.13 -6.72
CA GLU A 42 17.44 3.08 -7.03
C GLU A 42 18.22 4.15 -6.25
N ILE A 43 17.76 5.40 -6.29
CA ILE A 43 18.40 6.52 -5.57
C ILE A 43 18.33 6.30 -4.05
N ALA A 44 17.24 5.75 -3.53
CA ALA A 44 17.10 5.45 -2.11
C ALA A 44 18.11 4.37 -1.66
N ALA A 45 18.36 3.35 -2.49
CA ALA A 45 19.38 2.33 -2.25
C ALA A 45 20.80 2.93 -2.22
N GLU A 46 21.13 3.78 -3.20
CA GLU A 46 22.44 4.44 -3.29
C GLU A 46 22.74 5.34 -2.08
N ARG A 47 21.71 5.96 -1.51
CA ARG A 47 21.84 6.89 -0.37
C ARG A 47 21.84 6.21 0.99
N GLY A 48 21.77 4.88 1.04
CA GLY A 48 21.69 4.12 2.30
C GLY A 48 20.42 4.43 3.10
N GLY A 49 19.36 4.90 2.43
CA GLY A 49 18.07 5.12 3.06
C GLY A 49 17.35 3.81 3.39
N SER A 50 16.16 3.90 3.98
CA SER A 50 15.28 2.73 4.13
C SER A 50 14.80 2.26 2.75
N TYR A 51 15.60 1.40 2.13
CA TYR A 51 15.32 0.77 0.85
C TYR A 51 14.64 -0.57 1.10
N THR A 52 13.34 -0.63 0.82
CA THR A 52 12.63 -1.89 0.62
C THR A 52 12.99 -2.36 -0.78
N GLY A 53 13.85 -3.36 -0.91
CA GLY A 53 14.28 -3.85 -2.21
C GLY A 53 13.17 -4.42 -3.09
N PRO A 54 13.51 -5.28 -4.08
CA PRO A 54 12.49 -5.97 -4.85
C PRO A 54 11.54 -6.73 -3.92
N VAL A 55 10.26 -6.81 -4.29
CA VAL A 55 9.25 -7.55 -3.52
C VAL A 55 9.59 -9.04 -3.53
N ARG A 56 9.81 -9.62 -2.35
CA ARG A 56 10.37 -10.98 -2.22
C ARG A 56 9.34 -12.07 -2.03
N ASN A 57 8.16 -11.73 -1.52
CA ASN A 57 7.15 -12.70 -1.14
C ASN A 57 5.74 -12.11 -1.14
N ARG A 58 4.74 -12.99 -1.02
CA ARG A 58 3.31 -12.63 -1.03
C ARG A 58 2.91 -11.72 0.13
N HIS A 59 3.59 -11.79 1.29
CA HIS A 59 3.28 -10.94 2.43
C HIS A 59 3.74 -9.49 2.21
N GLU A 60 4.93 -9.29 1.64
CA GLU A 60 5.41 -7.97 1.23
C GLU A 60 4.49 -7.35 0.17
N ALA A 61 4.08 -8.15 -0.82
CA ALA A 61 3.12 -7.70 -1.82
C ALA A 61 1.78 -7.28 -1.22
N TYR A 62 1.26 -8.06 -0.25
CA TYR A 62 0.05 -7.69 0.48
C TYR A 62 0.23 -6.38 1.26
N GLY A 63 1.38 -6.19 1.92
CA GLY A 63 1.67 -4.94 2.65
C GLY A 63 1.62 -3.71 1.73
N ILE A 64 2.24 -3.80 0.55
CA ILE A 64 2.23 -2.72 -0.45
C ILE A 64 0.80 -2.47 -0.94
N ALA A 65 0.05 -3.52 -1.27
CA ALA A 65 -1.33 -3.41 -1.72
C ALA A 65 -2.23 -2.76 -0.65
N ALA A 66 -2.07 -3.15 0.62
CA ALA A 66 -2.81 -2.58 1.75
C ALA A 66 -2.49 -1.09 1.95
N GLU A 67 -1.22 -0.70 1.80
CA GLU A 67 -0.81 0.71 1.86
C GLU A 67 -1.45 1.52 0.72
N GLN A 68 -1.39 1.04 -0.51
CA GLN A 68 -2.01 1.74 -1.64
C GLN A 68 -3.53 1.82 -1.48
N HIS A 69 -4.17 0.75 -1.01
CA HIS A 69 -5.60 0.74 -0.72
C HIS A 69 -6.00 1.79 0.33
N SER A 70 -5.22 1.94 1.41
CA SER A 70 -5.44 2.97 2.42
C SER A 70 -5.38 4.39 1.84
N ARG A 71 -4.38 4.65 0.98
CA ARG A 71 -4.25 5.94 0.27
C ARG A 71 -5.45 6.22 -0.65
N ILE A 72 -5.89 5.21 -1.40
CA ILE A 72 -7.06 5.32 -2.28
C ILE A 72 -8.32 5.61 -1.46
N LEU A 73 -8.57 4.88 -0.38
CA LEU A 73 -9.74 5.09 0.49
C LEU A 73 -9.76 6.52 1.06
N LYS A 74 -8.61 7.05 1.45
CA LYS A 74 -8.49 8.44 1.90
C LYS A 74 -8.96 9.41 0.81
N SER A 75 -8.46 9.27 -0.42
CA SER A 75 -8.85 10.13 -1.55
C SER A 75 -10.34 10.02 -1.89
N VAL A 76 -10.90 8.80 -1.89
CA VAL A 76 -12.34 8.57 -2.12
C VAL A 76 -13.18 9.26 -1.04
N ASN A 77 -12.76 9.20 0.22
CA ASN A 77 -13.46 9.88 1.31
C ASN A 77 -13.43 11.41 1.16
N THR A 78 -12.33 11.98 0.67
CA THR A 78 -12.24 13.42 0.37
C THR A 78 -13.22 13.82 -0.75
N ILE A 79 -13.29 13.05 -1.84
CA ILE A 79 -14.26 13.28 -2.92
C ILE A 79 -15.69 13.19 -2.37
N LYS A 80 -15.99 12.16 -1.57
CA LYS A 80 -17.31 11.97 -0.94
C LYS A 80 -17.70 13.19 -0.09
N ALA A 81 -16.77 13.75 0.67
CA ALA A 81 -17.03 14.96 1.45
C ALA A 81 -17.41 16.16 0.55
N GLY A 82 -16.69 16.35 -0.56
CA GLY A 82 -17.02 17.38 -1.55
C GLY A 82 -18.42 17.23 -2.16
N VAL A 83 -18.82 15.99 -2.49
CA VAL A 83 -20.18 15.70 -2.99
C VAL A 83 -21.25 16.01 -1.94
N ILE A 84 -21.00 15.71 -0.66
CA ILE A 84 -21.91 16.07 0.44
C ILE A 84 -22.03 17.59 0.57
N THR A 85 -20.91 18.32 0.44
CA THR A 85 -20.93 19.80 0.43
C THR A 85 -21.76 20.34 -0.73
N LEU A 86 -21.61 19.79 -1.93
CA LEU A 86 -22.42 20.17 -3.09
C LEU A 86 -23.91 19.90 -2.86
N LEU A 87 -24.25 18.75 -2.27
CA LEU A 87 -25.64 18.44 -1.91
C LEU A 87 -26.22 19.48 -0.92
N GLY A 88 -25.40 19.95 0.01
CA GLY A 88 -25.78 21.00 0.96
C GLY A 88 -26.19 22.31 0.30
N THR A 89 -25.66 22.63 -0.90
CA THR A 89 -26.00 23.87 -1.61
C THR A 89 -27.40 23.86 -2.21
N LEU A 90 -28.08 22.71 -2.28
CA LEU A 90 -29.45 22.62 -2.79
C LEU A 90 -30.47 23.27 -1.84
N SER A 91 -30.20 23.21 -0.54
CA SER A 91 -31.12 23.65 0.51
C SER A 91 -30.94 25.11 0.89
N ASP A 92 -29.78 25.70 0.59
CA ASP A 92 -29.42 27.07 0.96
C ASP A 92 -28.66 27.77 -0.18
N PRO A 93 -29.29 28.75 -0.85
CA PRO A 93 -28.71 29.50 -1.96
C PRO A 93 -27.46 30.31 -1.61
N ASN A 94 -27.16 30.52 -0.32
CA ASN A 94 -25.95 31.23 0.11
C ASN A 94 -24.70 30.34 0.05
N TYR A 95 -24.86 29.01 -0.04
CA TYR A 95 -23.73 28.13 -0.29
C TYR A 95 -23.41 28.07 -1.78
N ASN A 96 -22.18 28.42 -2.12
CA ASN A 96 -21.75 28.52 -3.50
C ASN A 96 -21.52 27.13 -4.11
N ALA A 97 -22.43 26.70 -4.98
CA ALA A 97 -22.30 25.46 -5.72
C ALA A 97 -21.06 25.42 -6.63
N ILE A 98 -20.57 26.57 -7.10
CA ILE A 98 -19.34 26.65 -7.92
C ILE A 98 -18.12 26.25 -7.10
N ASP A 99 -17.99 26.75 -5.87
CA ASP A 99 -16.87 26.44 -5.00
C ASP A 99 -16.87 24.96 -4.60
N ALA A 100 -18.05 24.42 -4.26
CA ALA A 100 -18.21 22.99 -3.98
C ALA A 100 -17.83 22.12 -5.19
N THR A 101 -18.27 22.49 -6.39
CA THR A 101 -17.93 21.77 -7.62
C THR A 101 -16.44 21.86 -7.95
N SER A 102 -15.84 23.04 -7.79
CA SER A 102 -14.39 23.24 -7.99
C SER A 102 -13.57 22.39 -7.02
N SER A 103 -14.01 22.28 -5.76
CA SER A 103 -13.36 21.43 -4.74
C SER A 103 -13.41 19.94 -5.13
N ILE A 104 -14.51 19.49 -5.72
CA ILE A 104 -14.64 18.11 -6.25
C ILE A 104 -13.65 17.88 -7.38
N VAL A 105 -13.55 18.79 -8.35
CA VAL A 105 -12.60 18.67 -9.48
C VAL A 105 -11.16 18.56 -8.97
N ASN A 106 -10.77 19.41 -8.01
CA ASN A 106 -9.43 19.36 -7.41
C ASN A 106 -9.20 18.02 -6.69
N SER A 107 -10.16 17.58 -5.88
CA SER A 107 -10.06 16.32 -5.14
C SER A 107 -9.97 15.09 -6.07
N ILE A 108 -10.69 15.10 -7.19
CA ILE A 108 -10.60 14.04 -8.22
C ILE A 108 -9.24 14.09 -8.92
N THR A 109 -8.72 15.29 -9.20
CA THR A 109 -7.40 15.46 -9.81
C THR A 109 -6.30 14.88 -8.90
N ASP A 110 -6.35 15.19 -7.60
CA ASP A 110 -5.43 14.63 -6.62
C ASP A 110 -5.59 13.10 -6.50
N ALA A 111 -6.82 12.61 -6.45
CA ALA A 111 -7.11 11.18 -6.41
C ALA A 111 -6.61 10.44 -7.65
N THR A 112 -6.67 11.08 -8.83
CA THR A 112 -6.15 10.52 -10.08
C THR A 112 -4.63 10.30 -9.97
N GLY A 113 -3.89 11.26 -9.41
CA GLY A 113 -2.46 11.09 -9.12
C GLY A 113 -2.19 9.93 -8.16
N VAL A 114 -3.01 9.77 -7.11
CA VAL A 114 -2.91 8.64 -6.17
C VAL A 114 -3.17 7.31 -6.86
N LEU A 115 -4.18 7.23 -7.73
CA LEU A 115 -4.52 6.01 -8.47
C LEU A 115 -3.42 5.63 -9.47
N ILE A 116 -2.88 6.60 -10.21
CA ILE A 116 -1.77 6.38 -11.14
C ILE A 116 -0.55 5.84 -10.39
N ARG A 117 -0.20 6.45 -9.25
CA ARG A 117 0.89 5.96 -8.42
C ARG A 117 0.61 4.55 -7.89
N ALA A 118 -0.59 4.30 -7.37
CA ALA A 118 -0.96 2.99 -6.85
C ALA A 118 -0.87 1.90 -7.92
N ALA A 119 -1.32 2.19 -9.14
CA ALA A 119 -1.21 1.29 -10.28
C ALA A 119 0.26 1.03 -10.67
N ALA A 120 1.10 2.06 -10.64
CA ALA A 120 2.55 1.91 -10.88
C ALA A 120 3.23 1.03 -9.82
N GLU A 121 2.99 1.28 -8.53
CA GLU A 121 3.52 0.45 -7.43
C GLU A 121 3.03 -1.00 -7.55
N MET A 122 1.78 -1.20 -7.99
CA MET A 122 1.22 -2.53 -8.19
C MET A 122 1.79 -3.25 -9.42
N LYS A 123 2.09 -2.53 -10.49
CA LYS A 123 2.77 -3.08 -11.66
C LYS A 123 4.19 -3.52 -11.29
N ARG A 124 4.94 -2.68 -10.58
CA ARG A 124 6.24 -3.06 -10.02
C ARG A 124 6.13 -4.31 -9.14
N THR A 125 5.17 -4.32 -8.21
CA THR A 125 4.93 -5.46 -7.32
C THR A 125 4.63 -6.75 -8.09
N LEU A 126 3.84 -6.65 -9.18
CA LEU A 126 3.54 -7.78 -10.05
C LEU A 126 4.80 -8.31 -10.74
N ASP A 127 5.63 -7.42 -11.30
CA ASP A 127 6.86 -7.80 -12.00
C ASP A 127 7.88 -8.44 -11.04
N ASP A 128 8.03 -7.88 -9.82
CA ASP A 128 8.86 -8.41 -8.75
C ASP A 128 8.35 -9.79 -8.28
N LEU A 129 7.04 -9.93 -8.04
CA LEU A 129 6.42 -11.20 -7.65
C LEU A 129 6.56 -12.26 -8.74
N TYR A 130 6.39 -11.90 -10.00
CA TYR A 130 6.58 -12.82 -11.11
C TYR A 130 8.00 -13.39 -11.09
N THR A 131 8.99 -12.52 -10.88
CA THR A 131 10.39 -12.90 -10.74
C THR A 131 10.61 -13.78 -9.51
N ALA A 132 10.06 -13.39 -8.36
CA ALA A 132 10.20 -14.12 -7.09
C ALA A 132 9.58 -15.52 -7.16
N GLU A 133 8.36 -15.66 -7.68
CA GLU A 133 7.64 -16.95 -7.75
C GLU A 133 8.18 -17.85 -8.86
N THR A 134 8.67 -17.28 -9.97
CA THR A 134 9.21 -18.07 -11.10
C THR A 134 10.66 -18.53 -10.84
N ASN A 135 11.46 -17.69 -10.18
CA ASN A 135 12.87 -18.00 -9.88
C ASN A 135 13.08 -18.55 -8.47
N ALA A 136 12.05 -18.59 -7.63
CA ALA A 136 12.10 -19.39 -6.41
C ALA A 136 12.22 -20.86 -6.82
N ALA A 137 13.44 -21.39 -6.81
CA ALA A 137 13.61 -22.79 -6.44
C ALA A 137 12.82 -22.99 -5.14
N PRO A 138 12.12 -24.13 -4.95
CA PRO A 138 11.44 -24.41 -3.68
C PRO A 138 12.48 -24.21 -2.57
N GLY A 139 12.41 -23.06 -1.91
CA GLY A 139 13.35 -22.71 -0.86
C GLY A 139 13.14 -23.75 0.23
N LYS A 140 14.22 -24.25 0.82
CA LYS A 140 14.11 -25.15 1.96
C LYS A 140 13.14 -24.51 2.94
N THR A 141 12.05 -25.22 3.21
CA THR A 141 11.11 -24.79 4.25
C THR A 141 11.91 -24.57 5.54
N PRO A 142 11.45 -23.71 6.46
CA PRO A 142 12.12 -23.54 7.74
C PRO A 142 12.43 -24.88 8.44
N MET A 143 11.58 -25.89 8.23
CA MET A 143 11.75 -27.26 8.71
C MET A 143 12.85 -28.04 7.97
N GLU A 144 12.97 -27.89 6.65
CA GLU A 144 14.08 -28.46 5.87
C GLU A 144 15.40 -27.77 6.21
N ALA A 145 15.41 -26.45 6.39
CA ALA A 145 16.58 -25.72 6.85
C ALA A 145 17.01 -26.13 8.27
N LEU A 146 16.06 -26.43 9.16
CA LEU A 146 16.33 -26.98 10.49
C LEU A 146 16.85 -28.42 10.43
N ALA A 147 16.35 -29.22 9.49
CA ALA A 147 16.77 -30.61 9.29
C ALA A 147 18.18 -30.73 8.67
N ASP A 148 18.63 -29.69 7.96
CA ASP A 148 19.98 -29.59 7.39
C ASP A 148 20.98 -28.84 8.28
N GLY A 149 20.51 -28.15 9.31
CA GLY A 149 21.35 -27.62 10.38
C GLY A 149 21.78 -28.76 11.31
N ASP A 150 23.05 -28.77 11.72
CA ASP A 150 23.52 -29.65 12.79
C ASP A 150 22.55 -29.53 13.97
N GLY A 151 21.93 -30.65 14.37
CA GLY A 151 20.79 -30.67 15.30
C GLY A 151 21.06 -29.88 16.57
N PHE A 152 19.98 -29.51 17.28
CA PHE A 152 19.99 -28.75 18.54
C PHE A 152 21.32 -28.85 19.28
N GLN A 153 22.04 -27.73 19.36
CA GLN A 153 23.22 -27.64 20.23
C GLN A 153 22.74 -27.90 21.65
N GLU A 154 23.19 -29.02 22.21
CA GLU A 154 23.05 -29.31 23.63
C GLU A 154 23.72 -28.15 24.37
N ALA A 155 22.99 -27.52 25.29
CA ALA A 155 23.54 -26.41 26.05
C ALA A 155 24.82 -26.89 26.73
N GLU A 156 25.94 -26.19 26.54
CA GLU A 156 27.13 -26.43 27.33
C GLU A 156 26.74 -26.23 28.80
N ASP A 157 27.00 -27.24 29.64
CA ASP A 157 26.80 -27.13 31.08
C ASP A 157 27.52 -25.86 31.55
N LEU A 158 26.74 -24.94 32.11
CA LEU A 158 27.29 -23.75 32.75
C LEU A 158 28.28 -24.23 33.82
N PRO A 159 29.45 -23.58 33.95
CA PRO A 159 30.33 -23.89 35.07
C PRO A 159 29.53 -23.71 36.36
N GLU A 160 29.52 -24.74 37.22
CA GLU A 160 29.05 -24.59 38.59
C GLU A 160 29.88 -23.47 39.21
N ASP A 161 29.28 -22.29 39.36
CA ASP A 161 29.85 -21.20 40.12
C ASP A 161 29.80 -21.61 41.59
N PRO A 162 30.95 -21.89 42.25
CA PRO A 162 30.95 -22.42 43.61
C PRO A 162 30.42 -21.41 44.65
N ASP A 163 30.13 -20.17 44.24
CA ASP A 163 29.64 -19.11 45.11
C ASP A 163 28.14 -18.81 44.95
N ILE A 164 27.40 -19.55 44.11
CA ILE A 164 25.93 -19.49 44.08
C ILE A 164 25.38 -20.52 45.06
N ASP A 165 24.98 -20.05 46.24
CA ASP A 165 24.16 -20.83 47.16
C ASP A 165 22.80 -21.10 46.47
N PRO A 166 22.43 -22.37 46.20
CA PRO A 166 21.19 -22.71 45.49
C PRO A 166 19.93 -22.28 46.23
N ASP A 167 20.03 -21.86 47.50
CA ASP A 167 18.91 -21.35 48.29
C ASP A 167 18.79 -19.81 48.26
N THR A 168 19.65 -19.09 47.52
CA THR A 168 19.50 -17.64 47.33
C THR A 168 18.71 -17.36 46.06
N ASP A 169 17.42 -17.03 46.24
CA ASP A 169 16.56 -16.56 45.15
C ASP A 169 17.07 -15.20 44.64
N PRO A 170 17.57 -15.11 43.39
CA PRO A 170 18.07 -13.85 42.84
C PRO A 170 16.96 -12.82 42.58
N ASP A 171 15.69 -13.22 42.66
CA ASP A 171 14.50 -12.38 42.46
C ASP A 171 13.82 -11.98 43.79
N ALA A 172 14.45 -12.22 44.94
CA ALA A 172 13.95 -11.71 46.22
C ALA A 172 14.02 -10.17 46.26
N GLU A 173 12.89 -9.50 46.00
CA GLU A 173 12.79 -8.05 46.16
C GLU A 173 13.07 -7.63 47.61
N ASP A 174 13.96 -6.63 47.78
CA ASP A 174 14.18 -5.94 49.06
C ASP A 174 12.83 -5.35 49.52
N GLY A 175 12.24 -5.97 50.54
CA GLY A 175 11.00 -5.49 51.13
C GLY A 175 11.19 -4.10 51.72
N ASP A 176 10.59 -3.10 51.08
CA ASP A 176 10.45 -1.76 51.62
C ASP A 176 9.73 -1.83 52.98
N ASN A 177 10.51 -1.56 54.02
CA ASN A 177 10.06 -1.55 55.40
C ASN A 177 9.38 -0.20 55.67
N GLU A 178 8.10 -0.05 55.30
CA GLU A 178 7.32 1.09 55.75
C GLU A 178 7.06 0.95 57.26
N THR A 179 7.81 1.71 58.04
CA THR A 179 7.51 1.98 59.45
C THR A 179 6.23 2.83 59.51
N GLU A 180 5.15 2.25 60.02
CA GLU A 180 3.98 3.00 60.48
C GLU A 180 4.40 3.83 61.70
N ASP A 181 4.49 5.16 61.54
CA ASP A 181 4.54 6.11 62.64
C ASP A 181 3.12 6.33 63.21
N GLU A 182 3.01 6.22 64.53
CA GLU A 182 1.80 6.44 65.37
C GLU A 182 1.28 7.89 65.37
#